data_AF-A0A7J3HCW3-F1
#
_entry.id   AF-A0A7J3HCW3-F1
#
_cell.length_a   1.000
_cell.length_b   1.000
_cell.length_c   1.000
_cell.angle_alpha   90.00
_cell.angle_beta   90.00
_cell.angle_gamma   90.00
#
_symmetry.space_group_name_H-M   'P 1'
#
loop_
_entity.id
_entity.type
_entity.pdbx_description
1 polymer ?
#
loop_
_entity_poly.entity_id
_entity_poly.type
_entity_poly.pdbx_seq_one_letter_code
_entity_poly.pdbx_strand_id
1 'polypeptide(L)'
;MKVRIYYCVEHGSGAVIPRHHVAPYSVCEDVDVVELDYLRNILPAQALDQLLKRGEARISSIEITEKLSGKRVENSYIKLIIVSE
;
A
#
# COMPACT_ATOMS: atom_id res chain seq x y z
N MET A 1 -6.97 17.37 3.43
CA MET A 1 -7.11 16.39 2.32
C MET A 1 -6.87 15.04 2.94
N LYS A 2 -7.87 14.16 2.88
CA LYS A 2 -7.76 12.85 3.52
C LYS A 2 -7.10 11.84 2.59
N VAL A 3 -6.37 10.91 3.18
CA VAL A 3 -5.72 9.80 2.50
C VAL A 3 -6.16 8.53 3.20
N ARG A 4 -6.74 7.61 2.42
CA ARG A 4 -7.09 6.28 2.89
C ARG A 4 -5.90 5.36 2.72
N ILE A 5 -5.60 4.61 3.78
CA ILE A 5 -4.48 3.69 3.87
C ILE A 5 -5.03 2.27 3.74
N TYR A 6 -4.50 1.54 2.78
CA TYR A 6 -4.78 0.12 2.60
C TYR A 6 -3.51 -0.69 2.86
N TYR A 7 -3.64 -1.76 3.62
CA TYR A 7 -2.60 -2.76 3.79
C TYR A 7 -2.86 -3.92 2.84
N CYS A 8 -1.92 -4.18 1.93
CA CYS A 8 -2.08 -5.20 0.91
C CYS A 8 -1.03 -6.31 1.11
N VAL A 9 -1.48 -7.56 1.03
CA VAL A 9 -0.60 -8.74 1.02
C VAL A 9 -0.64 -9.37 -0.36
N GLU A 10 0.52 -9.55 -0.96
CA GLU A 10 0.69 -10.28 -2.22
C GLU A 10 0.72 -11.78 -1.94
N HIS A 11 -0.26 -12.48 -2.50
CA HIS A 11 -0.29 -13.92 -2.51
C HIS A 11 0.33 -14.40 -3.82
N GLY A 12 1.42 -15.16 -3.70
CA GLY A 12 1.96 -15.90 -4.82
C GLY A 12 0.93 -16.88 -5.35
N SER A 13 0.96 -17.16 -6.64
CA SER A 13 0.17 -18.20 -7.28
C SER A 13 0.51 -19.57 -6.68
N GLY A 14 -0.27 -19.99 -5.68
CA GLY A 14 -0.22 -21.34 -5.14
C GLY A 14 -0.61 -22.33 -6.22
N ALA A 15 0.32 -23.24 -6.52
CA ALA A 15 0.24 -24.27 -7.56
C ALA A 15 0.33 -23.76 -9.01
N VAL A 16 1.50 -24.03 -9.61
CA VAL A 16 1.69 -24.05 -11.06
C VAL A 16 0.84 -25.19 -11.61
N ILE A 17 -0.36 -24.88 -12.14
CA ILE A 17 -1.00 -25.83 -13.06
C ILE A 17 -0.16 -25.78 -14.34
N PRO A 18 0.48 -26.88 -14.77
CA PRO A 18 1.26 -26.87 -15.99
C PRO A 18 0.42 -26.30 -17.14
N ARG A 19 0.92 -25.27 -17.83
CA ARG A 19 0.28 -24.52 -18.93
C ARG A 19 -0.67 -23.36 -18.57
N HIS A 20 -0.82 -23.00 -17.29
CA HIS A 20 -1.57 -21.79 -16.90
C HIS A 20 -0.68 -20.82 -16.11
N HIS A 21 -0.51 -19.61 -16.63
CA HIS A 21 0.07 -18.51 -15.87
C HIS A 21 -1.00 -17.97 -14.93
N VAL A 22 -0.82 -18.17 -13.62
CA VAL A 22 -1.67 -17.55 -12.61
C VAL A 22 -0.96 -16.25 -12.21
N ALA A 23 -1.61 -15.12 -12.46
CA ALA A 23 -1.08 -13.82 -12.04
C ALA A 23 -1.13 -13.72 -10.50
N PRO A 24 -0.12 -13.10 -9.86
CA PRO A 24 -0.20 -12.80 -8.43
C PRO A 24 -1.40 -11.88 -8.17
N TYR A 25 -2.05 -12.08 -7.03
CA TYR A 25 -3.14 -11.22 -6.57
C TYR A 25 -2.80 -10.64 -5.21
N SER A 26 -3.37 -9.48 -4.93
CA SER A 26 -3.19 -8.79 -3.66
C SER A 26 -4.53 -8.69 -2.95
N VAL A 27 -4.54 -9.06 -1.67
CA VAL A 27 -5.69 -8.83 -0.80
C VAL A 27 -5.38 -7.59 0.02
N CYS A 28 -6.25 -6.57 -0.10
CA CYS A 28 -6.07 -5.29 0.57
C CYS A 28 -7.15 -5.08 1.64
N GLU A 29 -6.73 -4.65 2.83
CA GLU A 29 -7.59 -4.31 3.95
C GLU A 29 -7.53 -2.81 4.20
N ASP A 30 -8.68 -2.22 4.56
CA ASP A 30 -8.73 -0.82 5.01
C ASP A 30 -8.09 -0.73 6.40
N VAL A 31 -7.12 0.17 6.56
CA VAL A 31 -6.40 0.36 7.81
C VAL A 31 -6.90 1.60 8.52
N ASP A 32 -6.87 2.74 7.83
CA ASP A 32 -7.22 4.04 8.41
C ASP A 32 -7.45 5.12 7.35
N VAL A 33 -8.02 6.24 7.77
CA VAL A 33 -8.15 7.47 6.99
C VAL A 33 -7.49 8.62 7.75
N VAL A 34 -6.39 9.13 7.21
CA VAL A 34 -5.57 10.16 7.86
C VAL A 34 -5.53 11.44 7.05
N GLU A 35 -5.21 12.56 7.69
CA GLU A 35 -4.87 13.80 6.98
C GLU A 35 -3.51 13.66 6.28
N LEU A 36 -3.39 14.26 5.09
CA LEU A 36 -2.16 14.26 4.30
C LEU A 36 -0.94 14.75 5.10
N ASP A 37 -1.11 15.72 6.00
CA ASP A 37 -0.03 16.27 6.81
C ASP A 37 0.61 15.24 7.75
N TYR A 38 -0.15 14.25 8.24
CA TYR A 38 0.39 13.15 9.03
C TYR A 38 1.40 12.32 8.23
N LEU A 39 1.09 12.07 6.95
CA LEU A 39 1.93 11.27 6.06
C LEU A 39 3.22 11.98 5.65
N ARG A 40 3.27 13.32 5.68
CA ARG A 40 4.48 14.09 5.32
C ARG A 40 5.69 13.76 6.19
N ASN A 41 5.47 13.37 7.45
CA ASN A 41 6.52 13.02 8.39
C ASN A 41 6.93 11.53 8.33
N ILE A 42 6.18 10.71 7.60
CA ILE A 42 6.36 9.26 7.56
C ILE A 42 6.89 8.83 6.18
N LEU A 43 6.39 9.46 5.13
CA LEU A 43 6.67 9.07 3.76
C LEU A 43 7.91 9.79 3.22
N PRO A 44 8.71 9.12 2.37
CA PRO A 44 9.75 9.80 1.62
C PRO A 44 9.13 10.78 0.62
N ALA A 45 9.83 11.89 0.36
CA ALA A 45 9.35 12.98 -0.51
C ALA A 45 8.88 12.48 -1.89
N GLN A 46 9.58 11.50 -2.47
CA GLN A 46 9.22 10.90 -3.76
C GLN A 46 7.85 10.20 -3.74
N ALA A 47 7.51 9.49 -2.65
CA ALA A 47 6.22 8.80 -2.53
C ALA A 47 5.08 9.79 -2.32
N LEU A 48 5.32 10.85 -1.56
CA LEU A 48 4.36 11.94 -1.37
C LEU A 48 4.07 12.66 -2.69
N ASP A 49 5.11 12.95 -3.49
CA ASP A 49 4.94 13.55 -4.82
C ASP A 49 4.14 12.65 -5.77
N GLN A 50 4.35 11.33 -5.72
CA GLN A 50 3.56 10.39 -6.51
C GLN A 50 2.09 10.41 -6.07
N LEU A 51 1.83 10.39 -4.77
CA LEU A 51 0.49 10.44 -4.21
C LEU A 51 -0.25 11.71 -4.66
N LEU A 52 0.41 12.87 -4.60
CA LEU A 52 -0.16 14.16 -5.01
C LEU A 52 -0.41 14.24 -6.51
N LYS A 53 0.48 13.68 -7.34
CA LYS A 53 0.34 13.74 -8.80
C LYS A 53 -0.66 12.75 -9.36
N ARG A 54 -0.73 11.55 -8.79
CA ARG A 54 -1.53 10.42 -9.33
C ARG A 54 -2.79 10.13 -8.54
N GLY A 55 -2.95 10.73 -7.36
CA GLY A 55 -4.03 10.40 -6.43
C GLY A 55 -3.82 9.07 -5.70
N GLU A 56 -2.79 8.31 -6.05
CA GLU A 56 -2.42 7.06 -5.40
C GLU A 56 -0.90 6.85 -5.34
N ALA A 57 -0.45 6.13 -4.32
CA ALA A 57 0.94 5.70 -4.18
C ALA A 57 1.03 4.30 -3.57
N ARG A 58 2.00 3.51 -4.04
CA ARG A 58 2.33 2.18 -3.50
C ARG A 58 3.66 2.25 -2.77
N ILE A 59 3.70 1.74 -1.53
CA ILE A 59 4.90 1.75 -0.70
C ILE A 59 5.19 0.33 -0.22
N SER A 60 6.30 -0.24 -0.69
CA SER A 60 6.74 -1.59 -0.34
C SER A 60 7.87 -1.59 0.71
N SER A 61 8.16 -0.44 1.34
CA SER A 61 9.13 -0.39 2.44
C SER A 61 8.55 -1.09 3.67
N ILE A 62 9.26 -2.11 4.17
CA ILE A 62 8.84 -2.89 5.34
C ILE A 62 8.66 -1.97 6.57
N GLU A 63 9.59 -1.03 6.79
CA GLU A 63 9.55 -0.11 7.94
C GLU A 63 8.32 0.78 7.92
N ILE A 64 7.97 1.34 6.75
CA ILE A 64 6.80 2.21 6.59
C ILE A 64 5.51 1.38 6.69
N THR A 65 5.54 0.17 6.13
CA THR A 65 4.40 -0.75 6.16
C THR A 65 4.08 -1.16 7.60
N GLU A 66 5.09 -1.51 8.39
CA GLU A 66 4.95 -1.83 9.81
C GLU A 66 4.48 -0.61 10.61
N LYS A 67 5.01 0.58 10.34
CA LYS A 67 4.61 1.82 11.04
C LYS A 67 3.15 2.22 10.80
N LEU A 68 2.63 1.99 9.58
CA LEU A 68 1.26 2.37 9.22
C LEU A 68 0.22 1.28 9.52
N SER A 69 0.58 0.00 9.40
CA SER A 69 -0.37 -1.11 9.59
C SER A 69 -0.21 -1.86 10.92
N GLY A 70 0.92 -1.69 11.61
CA GLY A 70 1.29 -2.51 12.76
C GLY A 70 1.63 -3.97 12.42
N LYS A 71 1.63 -4.34 11.13
CA LYS A 71 1.88 -5.69 10.63
C LYS A 71 3.21 -5.77 9.89
N ARG A 72 3.94 -6.88 10.06
CA ARG A 72 5.20 -7.14 9.37
C ARG A 72 5.14 -8.46 8.61
N VAL A 73 4.83 -8.38 7.32
CA VAL A 73 4.80 -9.53 6.40
C VAL A 73 5.68 -9.20 5.19
N GLU A 74 6.53 -10.14 4.77
CA GLU A 74 7.54 -9.91 3.73
C GLU A 74 6.92 -9.54 2.37
N ASN A 75 5.79 -10.15 2.01
CA ASN A 75 5.08 -9.88 0.76
C ASN A 75 3.94 -8.88 0.97
N SER A 76 4.18 -7.77 1.66
CA SER A 76 3.15 -6.76 1.90
C SER A 76 3.58 -5.35 1.51
N TYR A 77 2.59 -4.50 1.23
CA TYR A 77 2.78 -3.11 0.87
C TYR A 77 1.61 -2.26 1.34
N ILE A 78 1.84 -0.96 1.48
CA ILE A 78 0.79 0.03 1.72
C ILE A 78 0.36 0.65 0.40
N LYS A 79 -0.95 0.68 0.15
CA LYS A 79 -1.55 1.50 -0.90
C LYS A 79 -2.20 2.72 -0.26
N LEU A 80 -1.82 3.90 -0.72
CA LEU A 80 -2.38 5.18 -0.30
C LEU A 80 -3.27 5.71 -1.42
N ILE A 81 -4.46 6.19 -1.08
CA ILE A 81 -5.39 6.79 -2.04
C ILE A 81 -5.91 8.10 -1.46
N ILE A 82 -5.77 9.19 -2.21
CA ILE A 82 -6.38 10.47 -1.85
C ILE A 82 -7.90 10.33 -2.00
N VAL A 83 -8.63 10.68 -0.95
CA VAL A 83 -10.08 10.76 -0.96
C VAL A 83 -10.49 12.22 -0.83
N SER A 84 -11.19 12.70 -1.85
CA SER A 84 -11.86 14.01 -1.86
C SER A 84 -13.26 13.80 -1.31
N GLU A 85 -13.42 13.86 0.01
CA GLU A 85 -14.73 14.10 0.64
C GLU A 85 -15.00 15.60 0.69
#